data_AF-A0A2P6VAD4-F1
#
_entry.id   AF-A0A2P6VAD4-F1
#
_cell.length_a   1.000
_cell.length_b   1.000
_cell.length_c   1.000
_cell.angle_alpha   90.00
_cell.angle_beta   90.00
_cell.angle_gamma   90.00
#
_symmetry.space_group_name_H-M   'P 1'
#
loop_
_entity.id
_entity.type
_entity.pdbx_description
1 polymer ?
#
loop_
_entity_poly.entity_id
_entity_poly.type
_entity_poly.pdbx_seq_one_letter_code
_entity_poly.pdbx_strand_id
1 'polypeptide(L)'
;MFDQRQALVCWLAVHALCGAGLLSQLEPGERAAAAKLWESTWEDLGGGPKYASGGGPSPSADARRLSDELSLDRAVEAVSRTPAGCFFASVMAASCAAGVTLATKIIFLGRLSQLESSRLAERLLSFVMLQAVAAAVRPPPHGEAWQWLGRAAVLGYCCMFARLAALRGDALLSSPGASLGQRLRIAALLGGILVQAGGWAAAALRSATAGSAPPGAAAQSLLDGKAFDAALVAVDAGFALARYAVLAVDHYATAAAEARGEEREAWEGRSVLVYWLELGAELALHSLSLAHYLHLWWLHGFQLQLVDGVLFLDVRFTSHAVCRRLGRHAACRRLHRAVRHAFPDATPAQLEAGPCCICLDRMKAGKQLPCSHAMHASCLCAWLEQSRAGAFSCPLIDSTLA
;
A
#
# COMPACT_ATOMS: atom_id res chain seq x y z
N MET A 1 -13.03 -19.87 -8.75
CA MET A 1 -13.93 -18.98 -7.98
C MET A 1 -13.82 -19.40 -6.51
N PHE A 2 -12.96 -18.75 -5.73
CA PHE A 2 -12.97 -18.95 -4.27
C PHE A 2 -14.07 -18.05 -3.71
N ASP A 3 -15.13 -18.65 -3.18
CA ASP A 3 -16.28 -17.92 -2.66
C ASP A 3 -15.85 -17.16 -1.39
N GLN A 4 -15.99 -15.83 -1.39
CA GLN A 4 -15.51 -14.98 -0.29
C GLN A 4 -16.18 -15.33 1.05
N ARG A 5 -17.38 -15.92 1.01
CA ARG A 5 -18.06 -16.46 2.19
C ARG A 5 -17.38 -17.72 2.73
N GLN A 6 -16.91 -18.61 1.86
CA GLN A 6 -16.19 -19.82 2.28
C GLN A 6 -14.83 -19.49 2.91
N ALA A 7 -14.12 -18.49 2.40
CA ALA A 7 -12.86 -18.03 3.02
C ALA A 7 -13.06 -17.46 4.43
N LEU A 8 -14.16 -16.74 4.66
CA LEU A 8 -14.50 -16.14 5.96
C LEU A 8 -14.97 -17.21 6.96
N VAL A 9 -15.70 -18.22 6.49
CA VAL A 9 -16.11 -19.39 7.28
C VAL A 9 -14.91 -20.28 7.62
N CYS A 10 -14.00 -20.53 6.68
CA CYS A 10 -12.75 -21.26 6.96
C CYS A 10 -11.86 -20.50 7.97
N TRP A 11 -11.79 -19.17 7.88
CA TRP A 11 -11.07 -18.35 8.86
C TRP A 11 -11.66 -18.47 10.27
N LEU A 12 -12.99 -18.36 10.41
CA LEU A 12 -13.69 -18.56 11.69
C LEU A 12 -13.53 -20.00 12.23
N ALA A 13 -13.58 -21.00 11.36
CA ALA A 13 -13.41 -22.40 11.73
C ALA A 13 -11.98 -22.72 12.23
N VAL A 14 -10.94 -22.13 11.61
CA VAL A 14 -9.55 -22.27 12.06
C VAL A 14 -9.35 -21.62 13.44
N HIS A 15 -10.01 -20.48 13.71
CA HIS A 15 -10.00 -19.86 15.05
C HIS A 15 -10.71 -20.71 16.11
N ALA A 16 -11.85 -21.31 15.78
CA ALA A 16 -12.58 -22.20 16.68
C ALA A 16 -11.79 -23.49 16.98
N LEU A 17 -11.13 -24.07 15.96
CA LEU A 17 -10.30 -25.27 16.10
C LEU A 17 -8.99 -25.00 16.86
N CYS A 18 -8.36 -23.84 16.67
CA CYS A 18 -7.18 -23.44 17.44
C CYS A 18 -7.52 -23.17 18.92
N GLY A 19 -8.68 -22.56 19.20
CA GLY A 19 -9.17 -22.40 20.58
C GLY A 19 -9.48 -23.74 21.26
N ALA A 20 -10.07 -24.68 20.52
CA ALA A 20 -10.33 -26.04 21.01
C ALA A 20 -9.04 -26.86 21.25
N GLY A 21 -8.00 -26.64 20.42
CA GLY A 21 -6.68 -27.23 20.60
C GLY A 21 -5.94 -26.73 21.85
N LEU A 22 -6.19 -25.49 22.27
CA LEU A 22 -5.65 -24.92 23.51
C LEU A 22 -6.26 -25.61 24.75
N LEU A 23 -7.56 -25.87 24.71
CA LEU A 23 -8.29 -26.59 25.77
C LEU A 23 -7.87 -28.05 25.90
N SER A 24 -7.38 -28.67 24.81
CA SER A 24 -6.98 -30.08 24.80
C SER A 24 -5.52 -30.32 25.21
N GLN A 25 -4.74 -29.27 25.52
CA GLN A 25 -3.34 -29.35 25.98
C GLN A 25 -3.13 -28.91 27.43
N LEU A 26 -4.15 -28.32 28.07
CA LEU A 26 -4.14 -27.97 29.50
C LEU A 26 -4.12 -29.24 30.37
N GLU A 27 -3.49 -29.21 31.54
CA GLU A 27 -3.53 -30.34 32.48
C GLU A 27 -4.97 -30.59 32.97
N PRO A 28 -5.34 -31.82 33.41
CA PRO A 28 -6.71 -32.14 33.80
C PRO A 28 -7.28 -31.20 34.87
N GLY A 29 -6.43 -30.69 35.78
CA GLY A 29 -6.80 -29.71 36.80
C GLY A 29 -7.11 -28.32 36.23
N GLU A 30 -6.39 -27.89 35.21
CA GLU A 30 -6.57 -26.58 34.54
C GLU A 30 -7.81 -26.59 33.63
N ARG A 31 -8.11 -27.73 32.99
CA ARG A 31 -9.38 -27.90 32.24
C ARG A 31 -10.60 -27.84 33.16
N ALA A 32 -10.52 -28.46 34.34
CA ALA A 32 -11.59 -28.41 35.32
C ALA A 32 -11.79 -26.98 35.89
N ALA A 33 -10.71 -26.21 36.04
CA ALA A 33 -10.77 -24.82 36.45
C ALA A 33 -11.38 -23.91 35.36
N ALA A 34 -10.98 -24.08 34.09
CA ALA A 34 -11.53 -23.33 32.97
C ALA A 34 -13.00 -23.66 32.69
N ALA A 35 -13.40 -24.92 32.85
CA ALA A 35 -14.80 -25.35 32.73
C ALA A 35 -15.69 -24.74 33.84
N LYS A 36 -15.21 -24.71 35.08
CA LYS A 36 -15.91 -24.06 36.20
C LYS A 36 -16.00 -22.55 36.03
N LEU A 37 -14.96 -21.92 35.49
CA LEU A 37 -14.96 -20.49 35.18
C LEU A 37 -16.01 -20.18 34.09
N TRP A 38 -16.07 -21.01 33.04
CA TRP A 38 -17.07 -20.91 31.98
C TRP A 38 -18.50 -21.11 32.49
N GLU A 39 -18.74 -22.11 33.35
CA GLU A 39 -20.04 -22.32 34.00
C GLU A 39 -20.46 -21.13 34.86
N SER A 40 -19.56 -20.58 35.67
CA SER A 40 -19.86 -19.38 36.49
C SER A 40 -20.15 -18.14 35.64
N THR A 41 -19.44 -17.97 34.52
CA THR A 41 -19.64 -16.83 33.61
C THR A 41 -20.95 -16.96 32.82
N TRP A 42 -21.36 -18.20 32.51
CA TRP A 42 -22.61 -18.51 31.81
C TRP A 42 -23.85 -18.34 32.71
N GLU A 43 -23.71 -18.61 34.01
CA GLU A 43 -24.73 -18.30 35.02
C GLU A 43 -24.88 -16.78 35.24
N ASP A 44 -23.78 -16.02 35.27
CA ASP A 44 -23.79 -14.55 35.39
C ASP A 44 -24.40 -13.84 34.16
N LEU A 45 -24.30 -14.44 32.97
CA LEU A 45 -24.91 -13.93 31.73
C LEU A 45 -26.38 -14.37 31.54
N GLY A 46 -26.98 -15.01 32.56
CA GLY A 46 -28.43 -15.27 32.61
C GLY A 46 -28.90 -16.44 31.74
N GLY A 47 -28.00 -17.37 31.38
CA GLY A 47 -28.25 -18.47 30.45
C GLY A 47 -28.53 -19.85 31.08
N GLY A 48 -29.09 -19.95 32.29
CA GLY A 48 -29.38 -21.25 32.94
C GLY A 48 -30.82 -21.34 33.48
N PRO A 49 -31.47 -22.52 33.41
CA PRO A 49 -32.87 -22.65 33.79
C PRO A 49 -33.07 -22.40 35.29
N LYS A 50 -33.99 -21.49 35.63
CA LYS A 50 -34.41 -21.20 37.01
C LYS A 50 -35.04 -22.44 37.65
N TYR A 51 -34.27 -23.16 38.47
CA TYR A 51 -34.83 -23.99 39.54
C TYR A 51 -34.59 -23.32 40.89
N ALA A 52 -35.65 -23.33 41.69
CA ALA A 52 -35.78 -22.60 42.93
C ALA A 52 -34.99 -23.20 44.10
N SER A 53 -34.63 -22.29 45.02
CA SER A 53 -34.49 -22.48 46.48
C SER A 53 -33.46 -23.47 47.02
N GLY A 54 -32.43 -22.93 47.69
CA GLY A 54 -31.62 -23.65 48.67
C GLY A 54 -30.29 -22.94 48.92
N GLY A 55 -30.07 -22.40 50.11
CA GLY A 55 -28.87 -21.62 50.45
C GLY A 55 -27.57 -22.41 50.28
N GLY A 56 -26.66 -21.88 49.47
CA GLY A 56 -25.26 -22.32 49.37
C GLY A 56 -24.32 -21.37 50.14
N PRO A 57 -23.21 -21.87 50.70
CA PRO A 57 -22.33 -21.05 51.53
C PRO A 57 -21.61 -19.99 50.70
N SER A 58 -21.41 -18.81 51.29
CA SER A 58 -20.56 -17.76 50.71
C SER A 58 -19.18 -18.32 50.36
N PRO A 59 -18.56 -17.93 49.23
CA PRO A 59 -17.24 -18.44 48.85
C PRO A 59 -16.24 -18.18 49.99
N SER A 60 -15.54 -19.24 50.42
CA SER A 60 -14.55 -19.18 51.50
C SER A 60 -13.46 -18.16 51.17
N ALA A 61 -12.89 -17.52 52.20
CA ALA A 61 -11.85 -16.51 52.05
C ALA A 61 -10.64 -17.00 51.23
N ASP A 62 -10.42 -18.31 51.19
CA ASP A 62 -9.37 -18.96 50.40
C ASP A 62 -9.65 -18.94 48.89
N ALA A 63 -10.92 -19.04 48.47
CA ALA A 63 -11.31 -18.92 47.06
C ALA A 63 -11.14 -17.48 46.53
N ARG A 64 -11.39 -16.48 47.39
CA ARG A 64 -11.12 -15.07 47.07
C ARG A 64 -9.61 -14.75 47.03
N ARG A 65 -8.82 -15.37 47.92
CA ARG A 65 -7.35 -15.25 47.89
C ARG A 65 -6.75 -15.90 46.64
N LEU A 66 -7.28 -17.06 46.22
CA LEU A 66 -6.86 -17.72 44.97
C LEU A 66 -7.25 -16.92 43.71
N SER A 67 -8.42 -16.26 43.69
CA SER A 67 -8.80 -15.38 42.57
C SER A 67 -7.98 -14.07 42.54
N ASP A 68 -7.58 -13.53 43.69
CA ASP A 68 -6.72 -12.35 43.79
C ASP A 68 -5.24 -12.67 43.49
N GLU A 69 -4.75 -13.87 43.80
CA GLU A 69 -3.37 -14.29 43.46
C GLU A 69 -3.21 -14.65 41.97
N LEU A 70 -4.27 -15.14 41.33
CA LEU A 70 -4.33 -15.44 39.89
C LEU A 70 -4.85 -14.25 39.09
N SER A 71 -4.32 -13.05 39.35
CA SER A 71 -4.58 -11.88 38.50
C SER A 71 -4.33 -12.25 37.05
N LEU A 72 -5.33 -12.08 36.18
CA LEU A 72 -5.28 -12.39 34.75
C LEU A 72 -3.97 -11.91 34.10
N ASP A 73 -3.43 -10.78 34.57
CA ASP A 73 -2.15 -10.20 34.14
C ASP A 73 -0.95 -11.12 34.41
N ARG A 74 -0.85 -11.78 35.57
CA ARG A 74 0.22 -12.74 35.88
C ARG A 74 0.10 -14.03 35.08
N ALA A 75 -1.13 -14.50 34.84
CA ALA A 75 -1.38 -15.69 34.02
C ALA A 75 -1.05 -15.41 32.54
N VAL A 76 -1.45 -14.25 32.02
CA VAL A 76 -1.09 -13.78 30.67
C VAL A 76 0.41 -13.55 30.56
N GLU A 77 1.06 -13.02 31.59
CA GLU A 77 2.52 -12.83 31.61
C GLU A 77 3.28 -14.16 31.70
N ALA A 78 2.77 -15.14 32.45
CA ALA A 78 3.34 -16.48 32.51
C ALA A 78 3.18 -17.24 31.18
N VAL A 79 1.99 -17.18 30.57
CA VAL A 79 1.71 -17.82 29.28
C VAL A 79 2.49 -17.15 28.14
N SER A 80 2.58 -15.82 28.10
CA SER A 80 3.33 -15.09 27.07
C SER A 80 4.85 -15.31 27.13
N ARG A 81 5.39 -15.77 28.26
CA ARG A 81 6.80 -16.18 28.37
C ARG A 81 7.07 -17.61 27.88
N THR A 82 6.02 -18.41 27.66
CA THR A 82 6.18 -19.76 27.09
C THR A 82 6.32 -19.70 25.57
N PRO A 83 7.14 -20.58 24.95
CA PRO A 83 7.25 -20.64 23.49
C PRO A 83 5.92 -20.96 22.79
N ALA A 84 5.05 -21.73 23.45
CA ALA A 84 3.70 -22.02 22.98
C ALA A 84 2.79 -20.78 23.00
N GLY A 85 2.87 -19.95 24.06
CA GLY A 85 2.14 -18.70 24.15
C GLY A 85 2.59 -17.66 23.11
N CYS A 86 3.89 -17.53 22.87
CA CYS A 86 4.43 -16.69 21.79
C CYS A 86 3.96 -17.16 20.41
N PHE A 87 3.98 -18.47 20.14
CA PHE A 87 3.48 -19.04 18.90
C PHE A 87 1.99 -18.72 18.71
N PHE A 88 1.16 -18.96 19.72
CA PHE A 88 -0.28 -18.69 19.65
C PHE A 88 -0.59 -17.19 19.48
N ALA A 89 0.09 -16.32 20.21
CA ALA A 89 -0.05 -14.87 20.05
C ALA A 89 0.33 -14.41 18.64
N SER A 90 1.39 -14.99 18.05
CA SER A 90 1.81 -14.69 16.68
C SER A 90 0.79 -15.16 15.64
N VAL A 91 0.20 -16.36 15.83
CA VAL A 91 -0.85 -16.91 14.95
C VAL A 91 -2.13 -16.08 15.06
N MET A 92 -2.51 -15.66 16.27
CA MET A 92 -3.67 -14.81 16.50
C MET A 92 -3.47 -13.44 15.84
N ALA A 93 -2.31 -12.81 16.04
CA ALA A 93 -1.97 -11.53 15.42
C ALA A 93 -1.97 -11.62 13.88
N ALA A 94 -1.38 -12.68 13.32
CA ALA A 94 -1.39 -12.93 11.88
C ALA A 94 -2.81 -13.13 11.34
N SER A 95 -3.66 -13.82 12.10
CA SER A 95 -5.05 -14.08 11.70
C SER A 95 -5.92 -12.82 11.80
N CYS A 96 -5.74 -11.99 12.82
CA CYS A 96 -6.37 -10.69 12.92
C CYS A 96 -5.94 -9.76 11.79
N ALA A 97 -4.63 -9.72 11.48
CA ALA A 97 -4.11 -8.95 10.34
C ALA A 97 -4.73 -9.43 9.02
N ALA A 98 -4.80 -10.75 8.80
CA ALA A 98 -5.47 -11.32 7.64
C ALA A 98 -6.95 -10.93 7.59
N GLY A 99 -7.67 -11.00 8.72
CA GLY A 99 -9.06 -10.56 8.83
C GLY A 99 -9.25 -9.08 8.47
N VAL A 100 -8.39 -8.19 8.99
CA VAL A 100 -8.38 -6.76 8.64
C VAL A 100 -8.12 -6.58 7.14
N THR A 101 -7.14 -7.27 6.56
CA THR A 101 -6.86 -7.16 5.12
C THR A 101 -8.05 -7.61 4.27
N LEU A 102 -8.74 -8.67 4.70
CA LEU A 102 -9.90 -9.22 4.00
C LEU A 102 -11.11 -8.29 4.14
N ALA A 103 -11.32 -7.73 5.33
CA ALA A 103 -12.35 -6.74 5.61
C ALA A 103 -12.13 -5.48 4.76
N THR A 104 -10.92 -4.93 4.73
CA THR A 104 -10.62 -3.75 3.92
C THR A 104 -10.79 -4.04 2.43
N LYS A 105 -10.34 -5.21 1.97
CA LYS A 105 -10.58 -5.67 0.60
C LYS A 105 -12.06 -5.73 0.28
N ILE A 106 -12.91 -6.27 1.16
CA ILE A 106 -14.35 -6.40 0.94
C ILE A 106 -15.05 -5.02 0.98
N ILE A 107 -14.72 -4.18 1.96
CA ILE A 107 -15.40 -2.91 2.24
C ILE A 107 -15.03 -1.84 1.20
N PHE A 108 -13.75 -1.73 0.86
CA PHE A 108 -13.24 -0.62 0.06
C PHE A 108 -13.03 -0.97 -1.42
N LEU A 109 -12.73 -2.24 -1.75
CA LEU A 109 -12.23 -2.59 -3.07
C LEU A 109 -13.17 -3.54 -3.81
N GLY A 110 -13.58 -4.67 -3.25
CA GLY A 110 -14.39 -5.69 -3.92
C GLY A 110 -13.54 -6.79 -4.57
N ARG A 111 -13.99 -7.33 -5.73
CA ARG A 111 -13.29 -8.44 -6.42
C ARG A 111 -12.05 -7.92 -7.16
N LEU A 112 -10.88 -8.52 -6.91
CA LEU A 112 -9.63 -8.22 -7.64
C LEU A 112 -9.53 -9.02 -8.93
N SER A 113 -9.06 -8.37 -10.00
CA SER A 113 -8.65 -8.99 -11.25
C SER A 113 -7.34 -9.76 -11.07
N GLN A 114 -7.11 -10.78 -11.91
CA GLN A 114 -5.86 -11.56 -11.86
C GLN A 114 -4.62 -10.69 -12.11
N LEU A 115 -4.71 -9.71 -13.01
CA LEU A 115 -3.61 -8.78 -13.29
C LEU A 115 -3.31 -7.86 -12.09
N GLU A 116 -4.34 -7.45 -11.34
CA GLU A 116 -4.15 -6.67 -10.13
C GLU A 116 -3.43 -7.52 -9.07
N SER A 117 -3.85 -8.77 -8.89
CA SER A 117 -3.23 -9.67 -7.90
C SER A 117 -1.77 -10.02 -8.22
N SER A 118 -1.39 -10.17 -9.48
CA SER A 118 0.00 -10.47 -9.85
C SER A 118 0.92 -9.29 -9.61
N ARG A 119 0.50 -8.07 -10.00
CA ARG A 119 1.24 -6.82 -9.72
C ARG A 119 1.38 -6.56 -8.22
N LEU A 120 0.36 -6.91 -7.46
CA LEU A 120 0.40 -6.84 -6.01
C LEU A 120 1.43 -7.83 -5.44
N ALA A 121 1.40 -9.09 -5.87
CA ALA A 121 2.33 -10.11 -5.39
C ALA A 121 3.80 -9.72 -5.65
N GLU A 122 4.12 -9.20 -6.84
CA GLU A 122 5.47 -8.73 -7.19
C GLU A 122 5.96 -7.61 -6.24
N ARG A 123 5.08 -6.67 -5.91
CA ARG A 123 5.39 -5.58 -4.98
C ARG A 123 5.51 -6.04 -3.54
N LEU A 124 4.62 -6.92 -3.09
CA LEU A 124 4.71 -7.53 -1.77
C LEU A 124 6.04 -8.27 -1.62
N LEU A 125 6.43 -9.03 -2.64
CA LEU A 125 7.71 -9.72 -2.65
C LEU A 125 8.88 -8.73 -2.56
N SER A 126 8.84 -7.64 -3.31
CA SER A 126 9.85 -6.58 -3.26
C SER A 126 9.94 -5.94 -1.87
N PHE A 127 8.81 -5.69 -1.22
CA PHE A 127 8.75 -5.15 0.14
C PHE A 127 9.26 -6.15 1.19
N VAL A 128 8.83 -7.41 1.10
CA VAL A 128 9.29 -8.48 2.01
C VAL A 128 10.79 -8.67 1.86
N MET A 129 11.33 -8.60 0.65
CA MET A 129 12.75 -8.70 0.40
C MET A 129 13.53 -7.54 1.02
N LEU A 130 13.05 -6.30 0.87
CA LEU A 130 13.61 -5.11 1.54
C LEU A 130 13.68 -5.30 3.07
N GLN A 131 12.60 -5.80 3.68
CA GLN A 131 12.55 -6.05 5.12
C GLN A 131 13.45 -7.23 5.52
N ALA A 132 13.52 -8.29 4.71
CA ALA A 132 14.38 -9.44 4.97
C ALA A 132 15.87 -9.06 4.95
N VAL A 133 16.28 -8.23 3.99
CA VAL A 133 17.65 -7.69 3.93
C VAL A 133 17.95 -6.81 5.14
N ALA A 134 17.03 -5.93 5.53
CA ALA A 134 17.18 -5.11 6.74
C ALA A 134 17.35 -5.97 8.00
N ALA A 135 16.54 -7.02 8.16
CA ALA A 135 16.64 -7.97 9.27
C ALA A 135 17.92 -8.82 9.23
N ALA A 136 18.44 -9.13 8.04
CA ALA A 136 19.70 -9.88 7.90
C ALA A 136 20.91 -9.02 8.28
N VAL A 137 20.93 -7.74 7.90
CA VAL A 137 21.98 -6.78 8.26
C VAL A 137 21.95 -6.47 9.75
N ARG A 138 20.75 -6.26 10.31
CA ARG A 138 20.55 -5.95 11.73
C ARG A 138 19.40 -6.79 12.29
N PRO A 139 19.68 -8.00 12.79
CA PRO A 139 18.63 -8.82 13.38
C PRO A 139 18.01 -8.09 14.58
N PRO A 140 16.67 -8.02 14.66
CA PRO A 140 16.02 -7.40 15.81
C PRO A 140 16.35 -8.22 17.07
N PRO A 141 16.61 -7.57 18.22
CA PRO A 141 16.81 -8.29 19.47
C PRO A 141 15.55 -9.10 19.81
N HIS A 142 15.72 -10.24 20.50
CA HIS A 142 14.64 -11.21 20.74
C HIS A 142 13.37 -10.58 21.36
N GLY A 143 13.50 -9.54 22.18
CA GLY A 143 12.37 -8.82 22.79
C GLY A 143 11.63 -7.84 21.86
N GLU A 144 12.24 -7.40 20.76
CA GLU A 144 11.68 -6.41 19.82
C GLU A 144 11.27 -7.01 18.47
N ALA A 145 11.60 -8.29 18.23
CA ALA A 145 11.29 -8.98 16.98
C ALA A 145 9.79 -8.96 16.63
N TRP A 146 8.91 -9.10 17.61
CA TRP A 146 7.46 -9.04 17.39
C TRP A 146 6.97 -7.63 17.02
N GLN A 147 7.58 -6.58 17.59
CA GLN A 147 7.27 -5.19 17.22
C GLN A 147 7.73 -4.90 15.80
N TRP A 148 8.91 -5.39 15.43
CA TRP A 148 9.43 -5.28 14.07
C TRP A 148 8.52 -6.00 13.06
N LEU A 149 8.14 -7.25 13.32
CA LEU A 149 7.26 -8.03 12.45
C LEU A 149 5.87 -7.42 12.33
N GLY A 150 5.27 -6.99 13.44
CA GLY A 150 3.96 -6.32 13.44
C GLY A 150 4.00 -5.02 12.63
N ARG A 151 5.05 -4.23 12.80
CA ARG A 151 5.28 -3.01 12.03
C ARG A 151 5.45 -3.30 10.54
N ALA A 152 6.30 -4.26 10.17
CA ALA A 152 6.51 -4.69 8.79
C ALA A 152 5.23 -5.19 8.12
N ALA A 153 4.41 -5.97 8.83
CA ALA A 153 3.13 -6.45 8.32
C ALA A 153 2.15 -5.30 8.02
N VAL A 154 2.04 -4.35 8.96
CA VAL A 154 1.17 -3.19 8.81
C VAL A 154 1.63 -2.28 7.67
N LEU A 155 2.94 -2.07 7.51
CA LEU A 155 3.52 -1.31 6.40
C LEU A 155 3.29 -1.98 5.05
N GLY A 156 3.55 -3.27 4.98
CA GLY A 156 3.29 -4.07 3.79
C GLY A 156 1.83 -3.93 3.38
N TYR A 157 0.91 -4.04 4.34
CA TYR A 157 -0.50 -3.76 4.11
C TYR A 157 -0.75 -2.32 3.59
N CYS A 158 -0.24 -1.28 4.24
CA CYS A 158 -0.44 0.10 3.81
C CYS A 158 0.08 0.38 2.39
N CYS A 159 1.28 -0.05 2.04
CA CYS A 159 1.87 0.08 0.70
C CYS A 159 0.98 -0.60 -0.38
N MET A 160 0.52 -1.81 -0.08
CA MET A 160 -0.27 -2.60 -1.01
C MET A 160 -1.64 -1.95 -1.29
N PHE A 161 -2.29 -1.47 -0.24
CA PHE A 161 -3.61 -0.86 -0.34
C PHE A 161 -3.57 0.56 -0.90
N ALA A 162 -2.53 1.36 -0.61
CA ALA A 162 -2.34 2.67 -1.21
C ALA A 162 -2.26 2.57 -2.74
N ARG A 163 -1.47 1.60 -3.25
CA ARG A 163 -1.32 1.42 -4.69
C ARG A 163 -2.58 0.89 -5.38
N LEU A 164 -3.26 -0.05 -4.72
CA LEU A 164 -4.53 -0.60 -5.22
C LEU A 164 -5.62 0.48 -5.27
N ALA A 165 -5.69 1.31 -4.23
CA ALA A 165 -6.60 2.45 -4.16
C ALA A 165 -6.32 3.47 -5.27
N ALA A 166 -5.05 3.74 -5.58
CA ALA A 166 -4.67 4.61 -6.70
C ALA A 166 -5.15 4.05 -8.06
N LEU A 167 -4.91 2.75 -8.31
CA LEU A 167 -5.29 2.10 -9.57
C LEU A 167 -6.82 2.08 -9.78
N ARG A 168 -7.58 1.84 -8.71
CA ARG A 168 -9.04 1.81 -8.79
C ARG A 168 -9.68 3.18 -8.75
N GLY A 169 -9.05 4.14 -8.09
CA GLY A 169 -9.48 5.53 -8.09
C GLY A 169 -9.64 6.06 -9.51
N ASP A 170 -8.66 5.78 -10.38
CA ASP A 170 -8.73 6.18 -11.80
C ASP A 170 -9.90 5.52 -12.52
N ALA A 171 -10.03 4.20 -12.38
CA ALA A 171 -11.07 3.41 -13.05
C ALA A 171 -12.48 3.85 -12.62
N LEU A 172 -12.65 4.18 -11.34
CA LEU A 172 -13.93 4.63 -10.80
C LEU A 172 -14.30 6.05 -11.23
N LEU A 173 -13.31 6.94 -11.40
CA LEU A 173 -13.55 8.28 -11.93
C LEU A 173 -13.88 8.28 -13.42
N SER A 174 -13.40 7.28 -14.17
CA SER A 174 -13.78 7.07 -15.58
C SER A 174 -15.14 6.38 -15.78
N SER A 175 -15.75 5.83 -14.71
CA SER A 175 -17.00 5.08 -14.80
C SER A 175 -18.22 5.99 -14.51
N PRO A 176 -19.14 6.21 -15.48
CA PRO A 176 -20.26 7.14 -15.32
C PRO A 176 -21.31 6.69 -14.29
N GLY A 177 -21.35 5.39 -13.94
CA GLY A 177 -22.31 4.84 -12.97
C GLY A 177 -21.84 4.78 -11.51
N ALA A 178 -20.64 5.31 -11.19
CA ALA A 178 -20.11 5.20 -9.84
C ALA A 178 -20.86 6.11 -8.85
N SER A 179 -21.19 5.58 -7.67
CA SER A 179 -21.85 6.34 -6.61
C SER A 179 -20.86 7.24 -5.84
N LEU A 180 -21.34 8.37 -5.30
CA LEU A 180 -20.50 9.31 -4.55
C LEU A 180 -19.87 8.66 -3.30
N GLY A 181 -20.57 7.70 -2.67
CA GLY A 181 -20.05 6.93 -1.54
C GLY A 181 -18.85 6.05 -1.91
N GLN A 182 -18.81 5.47 -3.12
CA GLN A 182 -17.66 4.67 -3.56
C GLN A 182 -16.42 5.54 -3.79
N ARG A 183 -16.61 6.76 -4.31
CA ARG A 183 -15.52 7.74 -4.50
C ARG A 183 -14.93 8.17 -3.15
N LEU A 184 -15.78 8.54 -2.19
CA LEU A 184 -15.34 8.95 -0.85
C LEU A 184 -14.61 7.84 -0.08
N ARG A 185 -14.99 6.57 -0.27
CA ARG A 185 -14.31 5.42 0.38
C ARG A 185 -12.83 5.33 0.03
N ILE A 186 -12.46 5.57 -1.24
CA ILE A 186 -11.06 5.52 -1.68
C ILE A 186 -10.25 6.67 -1.09
N ALA A 187 -10.82 7.88 -1.12
CA ALA A 187 -10.19 9.05 -0.49
C ALA A 187 -10.00 8.84 1.01
N ALA A 188 -11.00 8.28 1.70
CA ALA A 188 -10.93 7.96 3.13
C ALA A 188 -9.87 6.90 3.44
N LEU A 189 -9.75 5.85 2.61
CA LEU A 189 -8.71 4.84 2.77
C LEU A 189 -7.31 5.43 2.63
N LEU A 190 -7.06 6.21 1.57
CA LEU A 190 -5.77 6.88 1.35
C LEU A 190 -5.45 7.89 2.45
N GLY A 191 -6.43 8.67 2.89
CA GLY A 191 -6.30 9.60 4.01
C GLY A 191 -5.97 8.88 5.31
N GLY A 192 -6.63 7.75 5.61
CA GLY A 192 -6.35 6.93 6.77
C GLY A 192 -4.92 6.37 6.78
N ILE A 193 -4.45 5.88 5.62
CA ILE A 193 -3.06 5.40 5.47
C ILE A 193 -2.06 6.54 5.73
N LEU A 194 -2.33 7.75 5.23
CA LEU A 194 -1.48 8.93 5.48
C LEU A 194 -1.47 9.35 6.95
N VAL A 195 -2.63 9.37 7.61
CA VAL A 195 -2.73 9.68 9.04
C VAL A 195 -1.92 8.67 9.85
N GLN A 196 -2.02 7.39 9.50
CA GLN A 196 -1.25 6.34 10.16
C GLN A 196 0.26 6.52 9.95
N ALA A 197 0.70 6.77 8.72
CA ALA A 197 2.11 7.03 8.41
C ALA A 197 2.64 8.29 9.14
N GLY A 198 1.84 9.36 9.18
CA GLY A 198 2.15 10.58 9.93
C GLY A 198 2.23 10.35 11.44
N GLY A 199 1.35 9.50 11.98
CA GLY A 199 1.40 9.07 13.39
C GLY A 199 2.71 8.37 13.74
N TRP A 200 3.22 7.53 12.84
CA TRP A 200 4.48 6.82 13.00
C TRP A 200 5.69 7.75 12.87
N ALA A 201 5.68 8.65 11.89
CA ALA A 201 6.70 9.69 11.74
C ALA A 201 6.76 10.60 12.97
N ALA A 202 5.60 11.00 13.49
CA ALA A 202 5.52 11.82 14.70
C ALA A 202 5.98 11.05 15.95
N ALA A 203 5.70 9.75 16.06
CA ALA A 203 6.20 8.91 17.14
C ALA A 203 7.74 8.78 17.10
N ALA A 204 8.30 8.57 15.90
CA ALA A 204 9.74 8.56 15.68
C ALA A 204 10.36 9.92 16.06
N LEU A 205 9.77 11.04 15.66
CA LEU A 205 10.25 12.37 16.01
C LEU A 205 10.18 12.63 17.52
N ARG A 206 9.07 12.28 18.19
CA ARG A 206 8.94 12.40 19.65
C ARG A 206 9.99 11.59 20.41
N SER A 207 10.31 10.39 19.92
CA SER A 207 11.38 9.58 20.52
C SER A 207 12.77 10.19 20.35
N ALA A 208 12.97 11.00 19.30
CA ALA A 208 14.23 11.68 19.04
C ALA A 208 14.37 13.03 19.78
N THR A 209 13.25 13.73 20.07
CA THR A 209 13.25 15.06 20.70
C THR A 209 12.94 15.05 22.20
N ALA A 210 12.62 13.90 22.78
CA ALA A 210 12.45 13.77 24.23
C ALA A 210 13.73 14.24 24.94
N GLY A 211 13.61 15.11 25.97
CA GLY A 211 14.75 15.77 26.62
C GLY A 211 15.78 14.87 27.31
N SER A 212 15.50 13.56 27.38
CA SER A 212 16.42 12.51 27.86
C SER A 212 17.06 11.69 26.72
N ALA A 213 16.86 12.08 25.46
CA ALA A 213 17.34 11.32 24.31
C ALA A 213 18.87 11.33 24.24
N PRO A 214 19.53 10.16 24.13
CA PRO A 214 20.97 10.10 23.95
C PRO A 214 21.37 10.81 22.64
N PRO A 215 22.56 11.44 22.59
CA PRO A 215 23.07 12.02 21.35
C PRO A 215 23.12 10.92 20.27
N GLY A 216 22.36 11.09 19.20
CA GLY A 216 22.21 10.11 18.13
C GLY A 216 20.88 9.34 18.09
N ALA A 217 19.91 9.60 18.98
CA ALA A 217 18.59 8.94 18.94
C ALA A 217 17.83 9.13 17.60
N ALA A 218 17.98 10.30 16.96
CA ALA A 218 17.44 10.55 15.63
C ALA A 218 18.11 9.66 14.56
N ALA A 219 19.43 9.48 14.65
CA ALA A 219 20.17 8.56 13.80
C ALA A 219 19.74 7.10 14.08
N GLN A 220 19.57 6.72 15.36
CA GLN A 220 19.09 5.40 15.76
C GLN A 220 17.68 5.10 15.22
N SER A 221 16.78 6.08 15.20
CA SER A 221 15.42 5.95 14.63
C SER A 221 15.41 5.77 13.11
N LEU A 222 16.38 6.40 12.42
CA LEU A 222 16.65 6.15 11.00
C LEU A 222 17.28 4.76 10.79
N LEU A 223 18.21 4.36 11.67
CA LEU A 223 18.89 3.07 11.68
C LEU A 223 17.94 1.88 11.92
N ASP A 224 16.94 2.05 12.77
CA ASP A 224 15.92 1.03 13.06
C ASP A 224 14.90 0.87 11.89
N GLY A 225 15.05 1.65 10.82
CA GLY A 225 14.13 1.68 9.68
C GLY A 225 12.76 2.29 9.99
N LYS A 226 12.53 2.77 11.23
CA LYS A 226 11.24 3.32 11.68
C LYS A 226 10.83 4.55 10.90
N ALA A 227 11.75 5.51 10.76
CA ALA A 227 11.52 6.73 9.99
C ALA A 227 11.45 6.46 8.47
N PHE A 228 12.30 5.55 7.98
CA PHE A 228 12.34 5.17 6.56
C PHE A 228 11.02 4.55 6.10
N ASP A 229 10.52 3.56 6.83
CA ASP A 229 9.30 2.86 6.44
C ASP A 229 8.07 3.77 6.50
N ALA A 230 8.00 4.66 7.51
CA ALA A 230 6.96 5.68 7.60
C ALA A 230 7.03 6.65 6.42
N ALA A 231 8.23 7.07 6.02
CA ALA A 231 8.43 7.92 4.84
C ALA A 231 8.03 7.21 3.55
N LEU A 232 8.36 5.93 3.39
CA LEU A 232 8.01 5.14 2.20
C LEU A 232 6.50 5.07 1.99
N VAL A 233 5.75 4.74 3.05
CA VAL A 233 4.28 4.71 3.01
C VAL A 233 3.70 6.11 2.80
N ALA A 234 4.21 7.13 3.50
CA ALA A 234 3.72 8.50 3.36
C ALA A 234 3.90 9.03 1.94
N VAL A 235 5.03 8.72 1.31
CA VAL A 235 5.33 9.11 -0.08
C VAL A 235 4.39 8.38 -1.05
N ASP A 236 4.26 7.04 -0.96
CA ASP A 236 3.39 6.28 -1.88
C ASP A 236 1.91 6.70 -1.74
N ALA A 237 1.40 6.77 -0.50
CA ALA A 237 0.03 7.18 -0.23
C ALA A 237 -0.22 8.65 -0.56
N GLY A 238 0.77 9.52 -0.33
CA GLY A 238 0.71 10.95 -0.63
C GLY A 238 0.60 11.20 -2.13
N PHE A 239 1.44 10.56 -2.92
CA PHE A 239 1.36 10.66 -4.39
C PHE A 239 0.08 10.03 -4.94
N ALA A 240 -0.36 8.89 -4.39
CA ALA A 240 -1.63 8.27 -4.74
C ALA A 240 -2.81 9.22 -4.49
N LEU A 241 -2.84 9.87 -3.32
CA LEU A 241 -3.89 10.81 -2.96
C LEU A 241 -3.83 12.09 -3.81
N ALA A 242 -2.63 12.64 -4.04
CA ALA A 242 -2.46 13.83 -4.88
C ALA A 242 -2.96 13.59 -6.31
N ARG A 243 -2.61 12.44 -6.89
CA ARG A 243 -3.09 12.02 -8.21
C ARG A 243 -4.62 11.86 -8.19
N TYR A 244 -5.16 11.14 -7.21
CA TYR A 244 -6.61 10.98 -7.08
C TYR A 244 -7.34 12.32 -6.94
N ALA A 245 -6.80 13.25 -6.15
CA ALA A 245 -7.37 14.57 -5.93
C ALA A 245 -7.41 15.39 -7.23
N VAL A 246 -6.33 15.40 -8.02
CA VAL A 246 -6.30 16.08 -9.32
C VAL A 246 -7.37 15.52 -10.26
N LEU A 247 -7.50 14.20 -10.35
CA LEU A 247 -8.48 13.54 -11.21
C LEU A 247 -9.91 13.79 -10.72
N ALA A 248 -10.12 13.79 -9.40
CA ALA A 248 -11.42 14.03 -8.77
C ALA A 248 -11.87 15.48 -8.96
N VAL A 249 -10.99 16.46 -8.72
CA VAL A 249 -11.29 17.89 -8.89
C VAL A 249 -11.72 18.18 -10.33
N ASP A 250 -11.00 17.64 -11.31
CA ASP A 250 -11.36 17.83 -12.73
C ASP A 250 -12.72 17.19 -13.05
N HIS A 251 -12.99 15.98 -12.55
CA HIS A 251 -14.28 15.31 -12.74
C HIS A 251 -15.46 16.08 -12.10
N TYR A 252 -15.27 16.63 -10.90
CA TYR A 252 -16.31 17.44 -10.26
C TYR A 252 -16.49 18.79 -10.95
N ALA A 253 -15.42 19.38 -11.50
CA ALA A 253 -15.50 20.62 -12.25
C ALA A 253 -16.26 20.44 -13.58
N THR A 254 -16.05 19.33 -14.28
CA THR A 254 -16.82 19.00 -15.50
C THR A 254 -18.27 18.70 -15.17
N ALA A 255 -18.54 17.85 -14.16
CA ALA A 255 -19.91 17.53 -13.74
C ALA A 255 -20.71 18.77 -13.28
N ALA A 256 -20.05 19.71 -12.60
CA ALA A 256 -20.68 20.96 -12.18
C ALA A 256 -20.97 21.91 -13.36
N ALA A 257 -20.15 21.89 -14.42
CA ALA A 257 -20.38 22.66 -15.63
C ALA A 257 -21.52 22.06 -16.47
N GLU A 258 -21.55 20.74 -16.61
CA GLU A 258 -22.66 20.01 -17.24
C GLU A 258 -24.00 20.31 -16.55
N ALA A 259 -24.02 20.38 -15.21
CA ALA A 259 -25.21 20.75 -14.45
C ALA A 259 -25.68 22.21 -14.71
N ARG A 260 -24.78 23.10 -15.15
CA ARG A 260 -25.11 24.48 -15.58
C ARG A 260 -25.46 24.57 -17.07
N GLY A 261 -25.41 23.46 -17.81
CA GLY A 261 -25.58 23.44 -19.27
C GLY A 261 -24.38 24.00 -20.04
N GLU A 262 -23.23 24.15 -19.39
CA GLU A 262 -21.98 24.61 -20.01
C GLU A 262 -21.16 23.40 -20.47
N GLU A 263 -20.80 23.35 -21.76
CA GLU A 263 -19.79 22.40 -22.24
C GLU A 263 -18.40 22.84 -21.75
N ARG A 264 -17.84 22.11 -20.79
CA ARG A 264 -16.50 22.33 -20.26
C ARG A 264 -15.62 21.12 -20.58
N GLU A 265 -14.62 21.35 -21.43
CA GLU A 265 -13.56 20.37 -21.70
C GLU A 265 -12.73 20.10 -20.42
N ALA A 266 -12.17 18.89 -20.32
CA ALA A 266 -11.24 18.52 -19.26
C ALA A 266 -10.06 19.51 -19.22
N TRP A 267 -9.54 19.82 -18.02
CA TRP A 267 -8.45 20.77 -17.88
C TRP A 267 -7.22 20.37 -18.71
N GLU A 268 -6.81 21.21 -19.66
CA GLU A 268 -5.73 20.93 -20.61
C GLU A 268 -4.39 20.53 -19.92
N GLY A 269 -4.15 21.04 -18.70
CA GLY A 269 -2.95 20.74 -17.91
C GLY A 269 -3.03 19.45 -17.07
N ARG A 270 -4.17 18.76 -17.02
CA ARG A 270 -4.40 17.58 -16.16
C ARG A 270 -3.43 16.46 -16.47
N SER A 271 -3.31 16.08 -17.75
CA SER A 271 -2.45 14.96 -18.19
C SER A 271 -0.97 15.23 -17.89
N VAL A 272 -0.54 16.49 -18.04
CA VAL A 272 0.83 16.93 -17.73
C VAL A 272 1.08 16.84 -16.22
N LEU A 273 0.16 17.31 -15.38
CA LEU A 273 0.31 17.25 -13.93
C LEU A 273 0.33 15.80 -13.42
N VAL A 274 -0.58 14.96 -13.90
CA VAL A 274 -0.64 13.52 -13.56
C VAL A 274 0.66 12.82 -13.96
N TYR A 275 1.20 13.13 -15.15
CA TYR A 275 2.49 12.63 -15.59
C TYR A 275 3.62 12.99 -14.62
N TRP A 276 3.71 14.26 -14.19
CA TRP A 276 4.73 14.70 -13.24
C TRP A 276 4.57 14.04 -11.86
N LEU A 277 3.35 13.85 -11.39
CA LEU A 277 3.07 13.13 -10.15
C LEU A 277 3.50 11.67 -10.24
N GLU A 278 3.20 10.97 -11.34
CA GLU A 278 3.60 9.58 -11.55
C GLU A 278 5.12 9.43 -11.68
N LEU A 279 5.77 10.32 -12.43
CA LEU A 279 7.22 10.35 -12.56
C LEU A 279 7.90 10.63 -11.22
N GLY A 280 7.40 11.65 -10.49
CA GLY A 280 7.89 12.02 -9.18
C GLY A 280 7.73 10.89 -8.17
N ALA A 281 6.57 10.24 -8.14
CA ALA A 281 6.29 9.11 -7.25
C ALA A 281 7.24 7.94 -7.51
N GLU A 282 7.38 7.52 -8.78
CA GLU A 282 8.28 6.42 -9.12
C GLU A 282 9.72 6.76 -8.77
N LEU A 283 10.19 7.96 -9.11
CA LEU A 283 11.56 8.37 -8.80
C LEU A 283 11.80 8.46 -7.29
N ALA A 284 10.86 9.04 -6.54
CA ALA A 284 10.97 9.19 -5.10
C ALA A 284 11.02 7.83 -4.39
N LEU A 285 10.13 6.89 -4.76
CA LEU A 285 10.10 5.56 -4.14
C LEU A 285 11.39 4.77 -4.41
N HIS A 286 11.86 4.72 -5.66
CA HIS A 286 13.11 4.02 -5.97
C HIS A 286 14.33 4.71 -5.33
N SER A 287 14.34 6.05 -5.29
CA SER A 287 15.44 6.80 -4.66
C SER A 287 15.46 6.60 -3.14
N LEU A 288 14.29 6.55 -2.51
CA LEU A 288 14.16 6.29 -1.08
C LEU A 288 14.66 4.88 -0.77
N SER A 289 14.19 3.84 -1.48
CA SER A 289 14.70 2.47 -1.34
C SER A 289 16.21 2.37 -1.57
N LEU A 290 16.74 3.05 -2.61
CA LEU A 290 18.17 3.09 -2.88
C LEU A 290 18.95 3.74 -1.72
N ALA A 291 18.48 4.87 -1.21
CA ALA A 291 19.09 5.55 -0.08
C ALA A 291 19.12 4.64 1.16
N HIS A 292 18.07 3.85 1.39
CA HIS A 292 18.03 2.88 2.47
C HIS A 292 19.03 1.73 2.30
N TYR A 293 19.11 1.13 1.10
CA TYR A 293 20.11 0.09 0.85
C TYR A 293 21.54 0.61 1.01
N LEU A 294 21.83 1.82 0.51
CA LEU A 294 23.14 2.45 0.70
C LEU A 294 23.42 2.74 2.17
N HIS A 295 22.40 3.17 2.93
CA HIS A 295 22.53 3.40 4.36
C HIS A 295 22.78 2.10 5.14
N LEU A 296 22.04 1.02 4.85
CA LEU A 296 22.29 -0.31 5.42
C LEU A 296 23.70 -0.79 5.10
N TRP A 297 24.14 -0.61 3.87
CA TRP A 297 25.47 -1.02 3.43
C TRP A 297 26.59 -0.24 4.15
N TRP A 298 26.40 1.07 4.35
CA TRP A 298 27.29 1.90 5.14
C TRP A 298 27.43 1.39 6.58
N LEU A 299 26.35 0.90 7.18
CA LEU A 299 26.32 0.41 8.56
C LEU A 299 26.88 -1.00 8.73
N HIS A 300 26.60 -1.89 7.78
CA HIS A 300 27.05 -3.28 7.81
C HIS A 300 28.58 -3.39 7.73
N GLY A 301 29.22 -2.47 7.00
CA GLY A 301 30.61 -2.61 6.60
C GLY A 301 30.77 -3.67 5.51
N PHE A 302 31.94 -3.70 4.86
CA PHE A 302 32.20 -4.58 3.72
C PHE A 302 32.97 -5.83 4.17
N GLN A 303 32.27 -6.93 4.44
CA GLN A 303 32.85 -8.18 4.94
C GLN A 303 32.76 -9.34 3.93
N LEU A 304 32.25 -9.10 2.71
CA LEU A 304 32.06 -10.08 1.63
C LEU A 304 31.19 -11.28 2.03
N GLN A 305 30.14 -11.04 2.82
CA GLN A 305 29.16 -12.06 3.20
C GLN A 305 28.02 -12.18 2.17
N LEU A 306 27.19 -13.21 2.25
CA LEU A 306 26.03 -13.40 1.36
C LEU A 306 25.12 -12.16 1.32
N VAL A 307 24.96 -11.49 2.47
CA VAL A 307 24.18 -10.25 2.61
C VAL A 307 24.74 -9.12 1.75
N ASP A 308 26.07 -8.98 1.64
CA ASP A 308 26.72 -7.98 0.80
C ASP A 308 26.44 -8.23 -0.70
N GLY A 309 26.40 -9.51 -1.10
CA GLY A 309 26.03 -9.90 -2.47
C GLY A 309 24.58 -9.55 -2.83
N VAL A 310 23.66 -9.77 -1.90
CA VAL A 310 22.24 -9.40 -2.07
C VAL A 310 22.08 -7.87 -2.10
N LEU A 311 22.69 -7.15 -1.15
CA LEU A 311 22.69 -5.68 -1.12
C LEU A 311 23.25 -5.07 -2.41
N PHE A 312 24.36 -5.62 -2.92
CA PHE A 312 24.94 -5.16 -4.19
C PHE A 312 23.97 -5.34 -5.36
N LEU A 313 23.28 -6.49 -5.42
CA LEU A 313 22.30 -6.75 -6.47
C LEU A 313 21.10 -5.80 -6.37
N ASP A 314 20.61 -5.53 -5.16
CA ASP A 314 19.50 -4.60 -4.90
C ASP A 314 19.84 -3.16 -5.24
N VAL A 315 21.02 -2.69 -4.84
CA VAL A 315 21.53 -1.36 -5.20
C VAL A 315 21.67 -1.26 -6.73
N ARG A 316 22.23 -2.28 -7.38
CA ARG A 316 22.37 -2.31 -8.85
C ARG A 316 21.01 -2.32 -9.55
N PHE A 317 20.06 -3.13 -9.10
CA PHE A 317 18.73 -3.22 -9.69
C PHE A 317 17.97 -1.90 -9.54
N THR A 318 17.98 -1.34 -8.33
CA THR A 318 17.26 -0.10 -8.00
C THR A 318 17.87 1.11 -8.71
N SER A 319 19.21 1.21 -8.75
CA SER A 319 19.89 2.27 -9.51
C SER A 319 19.62 2.16 -11.01
N HIS A 320 19.64 0.95 -11.57
CA HIS A 320 19.27 0.74 -12.96
C HIS A 320 17.81 1.12 -13.23
N ALA A 321 16.88 0.87 -12.30
CA ALA A 321 15.50 1.31 -12.42
C ALA A 321 15.38 2.85 -12.47
N VAL A 322 16.11 3.57 -11.61
CA VAL A 322 16.18 5.04 -11.61
C VAL A 322 16.78 5.55 -12.92
N CYS A 323 17.95 5.06 -13.32
CA CYS A 323 18.64 5.46 -14.55
C CYS A 323 17.77 5.19 -15.79
N ARG A 324 17.11 4.02 -15.85
CA ARG A 324 16.20 3.67 -16.94
C ARG A 324 14.99 4.60 -16.99
N ARG A 325 14.42 4.96 -15.84
CA ARG A 325 13.26 5.88 -15.77
C ARG A 325 13.65 7.29 -16.21
N LEU A 326 14.77 7.81 -15.73
CA LEU A 326 15.32 9.10 -16.15
C LEU A 326 15.70 9.09 -17.64
N GLY A 327 16.30 8.01 -18.13
CA GLY A 327 16.65 7.82 -19.54
C GLY A 327 15.42 7.86 -20.44
N ARG A 328 14.32 7.20 -20.04
CA ARG A 328 13.02 7.27 -20.74
C ARG A 328 12.46 8.69 -20.76
N HIS A 329 12.48 9.40 -19.62
CA HIS A 329 12.05 10.80 -19.58
C HIS A 329 12.90 11.68 -20.51
N ALA A 330 14.23 11.54 -20.46
CA ALA A 330 15.14 12.30 -21.31
C ALA A 330 14.93 11.99 -22.81
N ALA A 331 14.69 10.72 -23.15
CA ALA A 331 14.37 10.30 -24.51
C ALA A 331 13.05 10.91 -25.01
N CYS A 332 11.98 10.82 -24.21
CA CYS A 332 10.70 11.47 -24.47
C CYS A 332 10.86 12.98 -24.70
N ARG A 333 11.62 13.67 -23.83
CA ARG A 333 11.90 15.11 -23.97
C ARG A 333 12.68 15.44 -25.24
N ARG A 334 13.66 14.61 -25.61
CA ARG A 334 14.43 14.77 -26.85
C ARG A 334 13.54 14.59 -28.08
N LEU A 335 12.72 13.54 -28.11
CA LEU A 335 11.76 13.28 -29.18
C LEU A 335 10.78 14.44 -29.34
N HIS A 336 10.22 14.92 -28.24
CA HIS A 336 9.29 16.03 -28.26
C HIS A 336 9.91 17.34 -28.77
N ARG A 337 11.21 17.58 -28.50
CA ARG A 337 11.96 18.69 -29.10
C ARG A 337 12.23 18.45 -30.58
N ALA A 338 12.67 17.25 -30.96
CA ALA A 338 12.94 16.90 -32.35
C ALA A 338 11.70 17.07 -33.22
N VAL A 339 10.55 16.53 -32.79
CA VAL A 339 9.26 16.68 -33.48
C VAL A 339 8.84 18.15 -33.59
N ARG A 340 9.08 18.95 -32.54
CA ARG A 340 8.76 20.39 -32.57
C ARG A 340 9.57 21.17 -33.61
N HIS A 341 10.82 20.77 -33.86
CA HIS A 341 11.70 21.42 -34.83
C HIS A 341 11.64 20.80 -36.23
N ALA A 342 11.34 19.51 -36.34
CA ALA A 342 11.33 18.78 -37.61
C ALA A 342 10.09 19.08 -38.46
N PHE A 343 8.96 19.39 -37.84
CA PHE A 343 7.69 19.61 -38.54
C PHE A 343 7.18 21.04 -38.35
N PRO A 344 6.70 21.70 -39.42
CA PRO A 344 6.06 23.00 -39.33
C PRO A 344 4.74 22.92 -38.54
N ASP A 345 4.37 24.02 -37.90
CA ASP A 345 3.06 24.13 -37.26
C ASP A 345 1.96 24.17 -38.34
N ALA A 346 0.87 23.45 -38.11
CA ALA A 346 -0.25 23.37 -39.04
C ALA A 346 -0.98 24.71 -39.13
N THR A 347 -1.40 25.08 -40.34
CA THR A 347 -2.18 26.32 -40.56
C THR A 347 -3.59 26.19 -39.96
N PRO A 348 -4.25 27.28 -39.55
CA PRO A 348 -5.60 27.24 -38.98
C PRO A 348 -6.62 26.56 -39.90
N ALA A 349 -6.50 26.75 -41.22
CA ALA A 349 -7.35 26.07 -42.21
C ALA A 349 -7.19 24.54 -42.21
N GLN A 350 -5.99 24.02 -41.91
CA GLN A 350 -5.74 22.58 -41.80
C GLN A 350 -6.15 22.01 -40.44
N LEU A 351 -6.12 22.83 -39.39
CA LEU A 351 -6.63 22.46 -38.06
C LEU A 351 -8.17 22.33 -38.08
N GLU A 352 -8.85 23.11 -38.92
CA GLU A 352 -10.30 23.02 -39.14
C GLU A 352 -10.70 21.85 -40.07
N ALA A 353 -9.77 21.34 -40.89
CA ALA A 353 -10.06 20.30 -41.88
C ALA A 353 -10.38 18.92 -41.28
N GLY A 354 -9.96 18.63 -40.06
CA GLY A 354 -10.31 17.37 -39.39
C GLY A 354 -9.70 17.21 -37.99
N PRO A 355 -10.26 16.30 -37.15
CA PRO A 355 -9.72 15.99 -35.83
C PRO A 355 -8.38 15.26 -35.91
N CYS A 356 -7.63 15.21 -34.81
CA CYS A 356 -6.39 14.45 -34.75
C CYS A 356 -6.66 12.97 -35.02
N CYS A 357 -5.94 12.34 -35.95
CA CYS A 357 -6.18 10.93 -36.30
C CYS A 357 -5.84 9.91 -35.21
N ILE A 358 -5.13 10.33 -34.14
CA ILE A 358 -4.72 9.44 -33.05
C ILE A 358 -5.72 9.50 -31.89
N CYS A 359 -6.05 10.70 -31.39
CA CYS A 359 -7.00 10.86 -30.28
C CYS A 359 -8.43 11.16 -30.71
N LEU A 360 -8.67 11.45 -32.00
CA LEU A 360 -9.96 11.84 -32.57
C LEU A 360 -10.54 13.16 -32.00
N ASP A 361 -9.75 13.92 -31.25
CA ASP A 361 -10.15 15.21 -30.69
C ASP A 361 -9.80 16.39 -31.61
N ARG A 362 -10.50 17.52 -31.41
CA ARG A 362 -10.21 18.79 -32.09
C ARG A 362 -8.81 19.30 -31.76
N MET A 363 -8.16 19.90 -32.76
CA MET A 363 -6.79 20.40 -32.64
C MET A 363 -6.78 21.92 -32.50
N LYS A 364 -6.36 22.44 -31.34
CA LYS A 364 -6.03 23.87 -31.15
C LYS A 364 -4.62 24.21 -31.64
N ALA A 365 -3.72 23.23 -31.60
CA ALA A 365 -2.36 23.31 -32.12
C ALA A 365 -1.91 21.92 -32.57
N GLY A 366 -1.28 21.83 -33.74
CA GLY A 366 -0.87 20.57 -34.35
C GLY A 366 0.34 20.74 -35.26
N LYS A 367 1.02 19.63 -35.53
CA LYS A 367 2.15 19.56 -36.47
C LYS A 367 1.67 18.94 -37.77
N GLN A 368 2.09 19.52 -38.89
CA GLN A 368 1.80 18.98 -40.22
C GLN A 368 2.93 18.03 -40.64
N LEU A 369 2.58 16.79 -40.96
CA LEU A 369 3.51 15.81 -41.53
C LEU A 369 3.65 16.03 -43.05
N PRO A 370 4.73 15.52 -43.68
CA PRO A 370 4.92 15.58 -45.13
C PRO A 370 3.79 14.90 -45.91
N CYS A 371 3.12 13.92 -45.30
CA CYS A 371 1.93 13.27 -45.87
C CYS A 371 0.64 14.11 -45.76
N SER A 372 0.74 15.40 -45.43
CA SER A 372 -0.35 16.38 -45.26
C SER A 372 -1.30 16.15 -44.08
N HIS A 373 -1.16 15.07 -43.32
CA HIS A 373 -1.93 14.86 -42.09
C HIS A 373 -1.45 15.79 -40.96
N ALA A 374 -2.41 16.43 -40.27
CA ALA A 374 -2.18 17.21 -39.07
C ALA A 374 -2.50 16.38 -37.82
N MET A 375 -1.66 16.47 -36.80
CA MET A 375 -1.84 15.76 -35.52
C MET A 375 -1.28 16.56 -34.34
N HIS A 376 -1.78 16.34 -33.13
CA HIS A 376 -1.20 16.96 -31.94
C HIS A 376 0.26 16.50 -31.77
N ALA A 377 1.14 17.43 -31.41
CA ALA A 377 2.55 17.12 -31.17
C ALA A 377 2.72 16.04 -30.06
N SER A 378 1.86 16.05 -29.04
CA SER A 378 1.83 15.07 -27.95
C SER A 378 1.44 13.67 -28.45
N CYS A 379 0.38 13.57 -29.25
CA CYS A 379 -0.07 12.29 -29.83
C CYS A 379 0.96 11.70 -30.78
N LEU A 380 1.58 12.52 -31.62
CA LEU A 380 2.66 12.09 -32.51
C LEU A 380 3.86 11.58 -31.71
N CYS A 381 4.24 12.26 -30.62
CA CYS A 381 5.33 11.78 -29.76
C CYS A 381 4.97 10.45 -29.08
N ALA A 382 3.75 10.30 -28.56
CA ALA A 382 3.30 9.05 -27.95
C ALA A 382 3.29 7.88 -28.95
N TRP A 383 2.87 8.14 -30.19
CA TRP A 383 2.93 7.14 -31.27
C TRP A 383 4.36 6.70 -31.55
N LEU A 384 5.28 7.66 -31.73
CA LEU A 384 6.70 7.40 -32.00
C LEU A 384 7.44 6.74 -30.84
N GLU A 385 6.99 6.95 -29.59
CA GLU A 385 7.51 6.22 -28.43
C GLU A 385 7.13 4.73 -28.46
N GLN A 386 5.96 4.41 -29.00
CA GLN A 386 5.43 3.06 -29.12
C GLN A 386 6.02 2.31 -30.33
N SER A 387 6.14 3.01 -31.46
CA SER A 387 6.76 2.48 -32.68
C SER A 387 8.27 2.53 -32.52
N ARG A 388 8.87 1.41 -32.11
CA ARG A 388 10.33 1.19 -31.97
C ARG A 388 11.16 1.43 -33.25
N ALA A 389 10.54 1.89 -34.33
CA ALA A 389 11.22 2.28 -35.55
C ALA A 389 11.72 3.71 -35.38
N GLY A 390 13.03 3.93 -35.39
CA GLY A 390 13.64 5.27 -35.40
C GLY A 390 13.36 6.08 -36.67
N ALA A 391 12.31 5.73 -37.42
CA ALA A 391 11.84 6.41 -38.61
C ALA A 391 10.47 7.04 -38.30
N PHE A 392 10.30 8.30 -38.67
CA PHE A 392 9.02 8.99 -38.52
C PHE A 392 7.97 8.30 -39.40
N SER A 393 7.05 7.54 -38.82
CA SER A 393 5.96 6.89 -39.56
C SER A 393 4.62 7.55 -39.25
N CYS A 394 3.76 7.65 -40.27
CA CYS A 394 2.40 8.12 -40.10
C CYS A 394 1.50 6.92 -39.74
N PRO A 395 0.59 7.01 -38.75
CA PRO A 395 -0.33 5.91 -38.43
C PRO A 395 -1.29 5.56 -39.58
N LEU A 396 -1.57 6.51 -40.49
CA LEU A 396 -2.47 6.30 -41.64
C LEU A 396 -1.74 5.78 -42.88
N ILE A 397 -0.45 6.05 -43.01
CA ILE A 397 0.35 5.64 -44.15
C ILE A 397 1.59 4.97 -43.58
N ASP A 398 1.65 3.64 -43.68
CA ASP A 398 2.71 2.79 -43.13
C ASP A 398 4.08 2.99 -43.84
N SER A 399 4.26 4.13 -44.52
CA SER A 399 5.50 4.57 -45.15
C SER A 399 6.34 5.38 -44.17
N THR A 400 7.63 5.08 -44.10
CA THR A 400 8.62 5.90 -43.40
C THR A 400 8.77 7.25 -44.11
N LEU A 401 8.56 8.34 -43.36
CA LEU A 401 8.78 9.72 -43.80
C LEU A 401 10.30 9.99 -43.75
N ALA A 402 11.01 9.47 -44.75
CA ALA A 402 12.43 9.72 -44.99
C ALA A 402 12.60 10.80 -46.06
#